data_AF-A0A920JP02-F1
#
_entry.id   AF-A0A920JP02-F1
#
_cell.length_a   1.000
_cell.length_b   1.000
_cell.length_c   1.000
_cell.angle_alpha   90.00
_cell.angle_beta   90.00
_cell.angle_gamma   90.00
#
_symmetry.space_group_name_H-M   'P 1'
#
loop_
_entity.id
_entity.type
_entity.pdbx_description
1 polymer ?
#
loop_
_entity_poly.entity_id
_entity_poly.type
_entity_poly.pdbx_seq_one_letter_code
_entity_poly.pdbx_strand_id
1 'polypeptide(L)' 'MNLTELKKKPIQELVEMAEKIGVENVGRLRKQDIIFTILKITHPTVRIYRAEVS' A
#
# COMPACT_ATOMS: atom_id res chain seq x y z
N MET A 1 -6.35 -3.19 8.65
CA MET A 1 -6.05 -1.73 8.62
C MET A 1 -7.03 -1.02 7.70
N ASN A 2 -7.60 0.11 8.11
CA ASN A 2 -8.54 0.86 7.27
C ASN A 2 -7.85 1.98 6.46
N LEU A 3 -8.37 2.27 5.26
CA LEU A 3 -7.84 3.29 4.35
C LEU A 3 -7.70 4.68 5.02
N THR A 4 -8.67 5.05 5.85
CA THR A 4 -8.71 6.33 6.57
C THR A 4 -7.54 6.48 7.54
N GLU A 5 -7.10 5.39 8.18
CA GLU A 5 -5.98 5.40 9.12
C GLU A 5 -4.65 5.55 8.38
N LEU A 6 -4.47 4.81 7.28
CA LEU A 6 -3.26 4.87 6.46
C LEU A 6 -3.06 6.23 5.79
N LYS A 7 -4.15 6.91 5.38
CA LYS A 7 -4.06 8.26 4.81
C LYS A 7 -3.55 9.31 5.81
N LYS A 8 -3.84 9.15 7.11
CA LYS A 8 -3.41 10.06 8.18
C LYS A 8 -1.95 9.89 8.57
N LYS A 9 -1.33 8.75 8.26
CA LYS A 9 0.07 8.48 8.59
C LYS A 9 1.04 9.24 7.68
N PRO A 10 2.22 9.64 8.17
CA PRO A 10 3.28 10.21 7.36
C PRO A 10 3.82 9.17 6.36
N ILE A 11 4.40 9.64 5.27
CA ILE A 11 4.90 8.76 4.20
C ILE A 11 6.03 7.84 4.69
N GLN A 12 6.90 8.30 5.59
CA GLN A 12 7.97 7.51 6.17
C GLN A 12 7.44 6.29 6.94
N GLU A 13 6.41 6.48 7.77
CA GLU A 13 5.80 5.38 8.52
C GLU A 13 5.12 4.37 7.59
N LEU A 14 4.54 4.83 6.48
CA LEU A 14 3.99 3.96 5.44
C LEU A 14 5.09 3.15 4.74
N VAL A 15 6.24 3.76 4.44
CA VAL A 15 7.39 3.06 3.84
C VAL A 15 7.93 2.00 4.80
N GLU A 16 8.16 2.34 6.06
CA GLU A 16 8.64 1.37 7.07
C GLU A 16 7.66 0.20 7.28
N MET A 17 6.35 0.47 7.31
CA MET A 17 5.35 -0.59 7.39
C MET A 17 5.39 -1.49 6.16
N ALA A 18 5.54 -0.92 4.97
CA ALA A 18 5.61 -1.67 3.74
C ALA A 18 6.89 -2.53 3.66
N GLU A 19 8.03 -2.01 4.10
CA GLU A 19 9.29 -2.75 4.20
C GLU A 19 9.18 -3.91 5.21
N LYS A 20 8.55 -3.68 6.36
CA LYS A 20 8.31 -4.71 7.40
C LYS A 20 7.45 -5.88 6.92
N ILE A 21 6.57 -5.66 5.95
CA ILE A 21 5.75 -6.71 5.33
C ILE A 21 6.36 -7.28 4.04
N GLY A 22 7.62 -6.94 3.74
CA GLY A 22 8.39 -7.50 2.63
C GLY A 22 8.17 -6.80 1.28
N VAL A 23 7.66 -5.57 1.26
CA VAL A 23 7.56 -4.77 0.04
C VAL A 23 8.87 -4.01 -0.18
N GLU A 24 9.57 -4.35 -1.26
CA GLU A 24 10.80 -3.67 -1.65
C GLU A 24 10.51 -2.46 -2.55
N ASN A 25 11.47 -1.53 -2.68
CA ASN A 25 11.41 -0.36 -3.57
C ASN A 25 10.26 0.64 -3.33
N VAL A 26 9.65 0.62 -2.14
CA VAL A 26 8.54 1.53 -1.75
C VAL A 26 8.93 2.99 -1.65
N GLY A 27 10.21 3.31 -1.40
CA GLY A 27 10.69 4.69 -1.31
C GLY A 27 10.52 5.53 -2.59
N ARG A 28 10.24 4.89 -3.74
CA ARG A 28 9.99 5.57 -5.03
C ARG A 28 8.50 5.64 -5.38
N LEU A 29 7.64 4.97 -4.62
CA LEU A 29 6.22 4.90 -4.90
C LEU A 29 5.49 6.13 -4.37
N ARG A 30 4.37 6.49 -5.02
CA ARG A 30 3.52 7.57 -4.49
C ARG A 30 2.85 7.08 -3.20
N LYS A 31 2.55 8.00 -2.28
CA LYS A 31 1.87 7.69 -1.01
C LYS A 31 0.65 6.78 -1.21
N GLN A 32 -0.15 7.03 -2.24
CA GLN A 32 -1.34 6.23 -2.55
C GLN A 32 -1.00 4.79 -2.94
N ASP A 33 0.04 4.58 -3.73
CA ASP A 33 0.49 3.25 -4.18
C ASP A 33 1.04 2.44 -3.01
N ILE A 34 1.76 3.08 -2.08
CA ILE A 34 2.23 2.46 -0.83
C ILE A 34 1.03 2.02 0.01
N ILE A 35 0.05 2.90 0.21
CA ILE A 35 -1.19 2.61 0.95
C ILE A 35 -1.93 1.42 0.31
N PHE A 36 -2.05 1.41 -1.03
CA PHE A 36 -2.70 0.32 -1.75
C PHE A 36 -1.97 -1.00 -1.58
N THR A 37 -0.65 -0.99 -1.63
CA THR A 37 0.18 -2.19 -1.44
C THR A 37 0.00 -2.77 -0.04
N ILE A 38 0.04 -1.92 1.00
CA ILE A 38 -0.21 -2.33 2.39
C ILE A 38 -1.63 -2.89 2.56
N LEU A 39 -2.63 -2.25 1.96
CA LEU A 39 -4.02 -2.72 2.02
C LEU A 39 -4.21 -4.06 1.31
N LYS A 40 -3.55 -4.27 0.17
CA LYS A 40 -3.62 -5.52 -0.60
C LYS A 40 -3.04 -6.70 0.19
N ILE A 41 -1.92 -6.49 0.88
CA ILE A 41 -1.30 -7.55 1.70
C ILE A 41 -2.15 -7.86 2.93
N THR A 42 -2.71 -6.83 3.58
CA THR A 42 -3.55 -7.02 4.78
C THR A 42 -4.97 -7.51 4.48
N HIS A 43 -5.47 -7.31 3.25
CA HIS A 43 -6.78 -7.78 2.79
C HIS A 43 -6.68 -8.41 1.40
N PRO A 44 -6.18 -9.66 1.30
CA PRO A 44 -6.00 -10.35 0.02
C PRO A 44 -7.31 -10.64 -0.71
N THR A 45 -8.46 -10.51 -0.04
CA THR A 45 -9.80 -10.75 -0.60
C THR A 45 -10.29 -9.64 -1.54
N VAL A 46 -9.59 -8.51 -1.63
CA VAL A 46 -9.93 -7.47 -2.61
C VAL A 46 -9.39 -7.92 -3.97
N ARG A 47 -10.25 -8.64 -4.72
CA ARG A 47 -10.10 -8.88 -6.15
C ARG A 47 -9.71 -7.56 -6.81
N ILE A 48 -8.45 -7.48 -7.18
CA ILE A 48 -7.80 -6.36 -7.83
C ILE A 48 -8.67 -5.87 -9.00
N TYR A 49 -9.16 -4.63 -8.91
CA TYR A 49 -9.49 -3.79 -10.05
C TYR A 49 -8.19 -3.45 -10.80
N ARG A 50 -7.52 -4.48 -11.31
CA ARG A 50 -6.56 -4.33 -12.39
C ARG A 50 -7.36 -4.64 -13.64
N ALA A 51 -8.13 -3.65 -14.09
CA ALA A 51 -8.58 -3.63 -15.46
C ALA A 51 -7.30 -3.70 -16.31
N GLU A 52 -7.11 -4.82 -16.97
CA GLU A 52 -6.36 -4.87 -18.22
C GLU A 52 -7.00 -3.82 -19.14
N VAL A 53 -6.37 -2.65 -19.21
CA VAL A 53 -6.55 -1.75 -20.33
C VAL A 53 -5.26 -1.87 -21.13
N SER A 54 -5.23 -2.86 -22.00
CA SER A 54 -4.50 -2.86 -23.26
C SER A 54 -5.25 -3.69 -24.28
#